data_AF-A0A0R2JJ44-F1
#
_entry.id   AF-A0A0R2JJ44-F1
#
_cell.length_a   1.000
_cell.length_b   1.000
_cell.length_c   1.000
_cell.angle_alpha   90.00
_cell.angle_beta   90.00
_cell.angle_gamma   90.00
#
_symmetry.space_group_name_H-M   'P 1'
#
loop_
_entity.id
_entity.type
_entity.pdbx_description
1 polymer ?
#
loop_
_entity_poly.entity_id
_entity_poly.type
_entity_poly.pdbx_seq_one_letter_code
_entity_poly.pdbx_strand_id
1 'polypeptide(L)'
;MELTINGKTYTFKFGIKFLKALDEVYFVDANGVKFGAGLEVGLAQLTGTRNPVALAEFLLAANKTESPRLGETTLDDYLETDADIDALIDETIKELTESNVTKGKVTAALEKAAN
;
A
#
# COMPACT_ATOMS: atom_id res chain seq x y z
N MET A 1 -10.36 -3.34 -2.90
CA MET A 1 -9.95 -3.02 -4.28
C MET A 1 -9.68 -4.29 -5.11
N GLU A 2 -9.99 -4.23 -6.40
CA GLU A 2 -9.63 -5.23 -7.41
C GLU A 2 -9.04 -4.54 -8.64
N LEU A 3 -7.96 -5.09 -9.21
CA LEU A 3 -7.36 -4.59 -10.44
C LEU A 3 -7.28 -5.72 -11.47
N THR A 4 -7.62 -5.41 -12.73
CA THR A 4 -7.40 -6.33 -13.85
C THR A 4 -6.09 -5.97 -14.54
N ILE A 5 -5.08 -6.83 -14.39
CA ILE A 5 -3.74 -6.67 -14.97
C ILE A 5 -3.49 -7.83 -15.92
N ASN A 6 -3.14 -7.54 -17.17
CA ASN A 6 -2.90 -8.56 -18.21
C ASN A 6 -4.06 -9.57 -18.36
N GLY A 7 -5.30 -9.08 -18.27
CA GLY A 7 -6.51 -9.91 -18.38
C GLY A 7 -6.79 -10.83 -17.19
N LYS A 8 -6.04 -10.69 -16.08
CA LYS A 8 -6.27 -11.40 -14.83
C LYS A 8 -6.71 -10.41 -13.74
N THR A 9 -7.77 -10.74 -13.02
CA THR A 9 -8.23 -9.96 -11.87
C THR A 9 -7.49 -10.37 -10.61
N TYR A 10 -6.88 -9.39 -9.94
CA TYR A 10 -6.20 -9.52 -8.66
C TYR A 10 -6.99 -8.79 -7.59
N THR A 11 -7.19 -9.44 -6.45
CA THR A 11 -7.84 -8.83 -5.27
C THR A 11 -6.78 -8.30 -4.30
N PHE A 12 -7.02 -7.12 -3.75
CA PHE A 12 -6.13 -6.45 -2.80
C PHE A 12 -6.88 -6.21 -1.48
N LYS A 13 -6.36 -6.75 -0.37
CA LYS A 13 -6.97 -6.65 0.96
C LYS A 13 -6.07 -5.90 1.94
N PHE A 14 -6.55 -4.75 2.39
CA PHE A 14 -5.88 -3.89 3.36
C PHE A 14 -6.15 -4.30 4.81
N GLY A 15 -5.89 -5.58 5.12
CA GLY A 15 -6.10 -6.18 6.44
C GLY A 15 -4.84 -6.26 7.32
N ILE A 16 -4.91 -7.04 8.41
CA ILE A 16 -3.75 -7.24 9.32
C ILE A 16 -2.57 -7.91 8.59
N LYS A 17 -2.85 -8.82 7.66
CA LYS A 17 -1.80 -9.48 6.86
C LYS A 17 -1.04 -8.50 5.97
N PHE A 18 -1.76 -7.56 5.37
CA PHE A 18 -1.19 -6.42 4.64
C PHE A 18 -0.28 -5.59 5.54
N LEU A 19 -0.76 -5.19 6.73
CA LEU A 19 0.05 -4.40 7.67
C LEU A 19 1.35 -5.11 8.05
N LYS A 20 1.27 -6.39 8.41
CA LYS A 20 2.46 -7.20 8.74
C LYS A 20 3.44 -7.30 7.57
N ALA A 21 2.93 -7.49 6.36
CA ALA A 21 3.76 -7.55 5.16
C ALA A 21 4.45 -6.21 4.88
N LEU A 22 3.75 -5.10 5.11
CA LEU A 22 4.29 -3.76 4.92
C LEU A 22 5.33 -3.39 5.99
N ASP A 23 5.16 -3.88 7.23
CA ASP A 23 6.13 -3.72 8.32
C ASP A 23 7.43 -4.53 8.08
N GLU A 24 7.44 -5.51 7.18
CA GLU A 24 8.68 -6.19 6.74
C GLU A 24 9.52 -5.28 5.84
N VAL A 25 8.86 -4.36 5.12
CA VAL A 25 9.46 -3.45 4.14
C VAL A 25 9.90 -2.16 4.83
N TYR A 26 8.97 -1.49 5.51
CA TYR A 26 9.26 -0.27 6.26
C TYR A 26 9.26 -0.54 7.75
N PHE A 27 10.44 -0.48 8.33
CA PHE A 27 10.66 -0.62 9.77
C PHE A 27 11.64 0.43 10.26
N VAL A 28 11.51 0.75 11.55
CA VAL A 28 12.52 1.52 12.29
C VAL A 28 13.36 0.54 13.07
N ASP A 29 14.67 0.56 12.85
CA ASP A 29 15.63 -0.17 13.67
C ASP A 29 16.09 0.72 14.84
N ALA A 30 15.76 0.31 16.06
CA ALA A 30 16.27 0.95 17.27
C ALA A 30 17.05 -0.07 18.08
N ASN A 31 18.39 0.02 18.00
CA ASN A 31 19.32 -0.86 18.70
C ASN A 31 19.12 -2.36 18.40
N GLY A 32 18.87 -2.71 17.13
CA GLY A 32 18.67 -4.09 16.68
C GLY A 32 17.25 -4.62 16.91
N VAL A 33 16.34 -3.80 17.45
CA VAL A 33 14.91 -4.10 17.54
C VAL A 33 14.19 -3.42 16.39
N LYS A 34 13.52 -4.22 15.55
CA LYS A 34 12.70 -3.72 14.44
C LYS A 34 11.29 -3.40 14.90
N PHE A 35 10.88 -2.15 14.73
CA PHE A 35 9.51 -1.69 14.94
C PHE A 35 8.83 -1.48 13.59
N GLY A 36 7.66 -2.09 13.41
CA GLY A 36 6.85 -1.90 12.21
C GLY A 36 6.43 -0.45 12.04
N ALA A 37 6.69 0.10 10.86
CA ALA A 37 6.33 1.47 10.47
C ALA A 37 5.76 1.51 9.05
N GLY A 38 5.27 0.36 8.57
CA GLY A 38 4.78 0.10 7.22
C GLY A 38 3.81 1.18 6.75
N LEU A 39 2.69 1.26 7.48
CA LEU A 39 1.59 2.12 7.09
C LEU A 39 1.96 3.60 7.23
N GLU A 40 2.63 4.00 8.31
CA GLU A 40 2.96 5.39 8.59
C GLU A 40 3.95 5.96 7.55
N VAL A 41 5.05 5.25 7.29
CA VAL A 41 6.07 5.69 6.33
C VAL A 41 5.52 5.66 4.91
N GLY A 42 4.87 4.56 4.53
CA GLY A 42 4.32 4.40 3.19
C GLY A 42 3.20 5.39 2.88
N LEU A 43 2.29 5.62 3.83
CA LEU A 43 1.22 6.61 3.65
C LEU A 43 1.80 8.02 3.46
N ALA A 44 2.83 8.41 4.20
CA ALA A 44 3.49 9.70 4.02
C ALA A 44 4.13 9.83 2.62
N GLN A 45 4.68 8.75 2.07
CA GLN A 45 5.25 8.75 0.71
C GLN A 45 4.14 8.84 -0.36
N LEU A 46 3.00 8.17 -0.15
CA LEU A 46 1.84 8.25 -1.04
C LEU A 46 1.20 9.65 -1.04
N THR A 47 1.00 10.25 0.15
CA THR A 47 0.31 11.54 0.27
C THR A 47 1.23 12.74 -0.01
N GLY A 48 2.50 12.68 0.40
CA GLY A 48 3.43 13.80 0.29
C GLY A 48 4.13 13.90 -1.07
N THR A 49 4.53 12.76 -1.64
CA THR A 49 5.34 12.72 -2.88
C THR A 49 4.70 11.96 -4.03
N ARG A 50 3.51 11.37 -3.81
CA ARG A 50 2.82 10.50 -4.78
C ARG A 50 3.74 9.40 -5.32
N ASN A 51 4.48 8.76 -4.42
CA ASN A 51 5.57 7.85 -4.77
C ASN A 51 5.05 6.52 -5.36
N PRO A 52 5.36 6.17 -6.63
CA PRO A 52 4.91 4.94 -7.26
C PRO A 52 5.55 3.68 -6.67
N VAL A 53 6.76 3.76 -6.09
CA VAL A 53 7.39 2.63 -5.40
C VAL A 53 6.63 2.30 -4.12
N ALA A 54 6.19 3.32 -3.38
CA ALA A 54 5.34 3.12 -2.22
C ALA A 54 4.00 2.49 -2.61
N LEU A 55 3.43 2.88 -3.75
CA LEU A 55 2.22 2.27 -4.29
C LEU A 55 2.45 0.78 -4.62
N ALA A 56 3.55 0.45 -5.30
CA ALA A 56 3.89 -0.93 -5.64
C ALA A 56 3.98 -1.81 -4.38
N GLU A 57 4.71 -1.34 -3.37
CA GLU A 57 4.84 -2.01 -2.06
C GLU A 57 3.49 -2.24 -1.38
N PHE A 58 2.58 -1.25 -1.45
CA PHE A 58 1.23 -1.39 -0.87
C PHE A 58 0.41 -2.45 -1.60
N LEU A 59 0.43 -2.44 -2.93
CA LEU A 59 -0.32 -3.38 -3.75
C LEU A 59 0.23 -4.80 -3.60
N LEU A 60 1.56 -4.98 -3.59
CA LEU A 60 2.19 -6.28 -3.32
C LEU A 60 1.85 -6.78 -1.92
N ALA A 61 1.95 -5.94 -0.89
CA ALA A 61 1.58 -6.32 0.46
C ALA A 61 0.09 -6.69 0.58
N ALA A 62 -0.79 -5.97 -0.12
CA ALA A 62 -2.24 -6.16 -0.07
C ALA A 62 -2.70 -7.41 -0.84
N ASN A 63 -1.96 -7.82 -1.86
CA ASN A 63 -2.22 -9.05 -2.61
C ASN A 63 -1.43 -10.27 -2.11
N LYS A 64 -0.37 -10.10 -1.30
CA LYS A 64 0.56 -11.16 -0.86
C LYS A 64 -0.13 -12.45 -0.37
N THR A 65 -1.30 -12.35 0.25
CA THR A 65 -2.06 -13.50 0.80
C THR A 65 -3.32 -13.85 0.03
N GLU A 66 -3.54 -13.21 -1.11
CA GLU A 66 -4.69 -13.40 -1.97
C GLU A 66 -4.34 -14.27 -3.18
N SER A 67 -5.36 -14.69 -3.91
CA SER A 67 -5.21 -15.52 -5.11
C SER A 67 -6.07 -14.95 -6.23
N PRO A 68 -5.53 -14.75 -7.44
CA PRO A 68 -4.14 -15.01 -7.85
C PRO A 68 -3.13 -14.10 -7.14
N ARG A 69 -1.90 -14.60 -6.96
CA ARG A 69 -0.79 -13.83 -6.40
C ARG A 69 -0.09 -13.06 -7.51
N LEU A 70 -0.02 -11.75 -7.37
CA LEU A 70 0.65 -10.82 -8.25
C LEU A 70 2.16 -10.88 -8.00
N GLY A 71 2.92 -10.94 -9.09
CA GLY A 71 4.38 -10.83 -9.07
C GLY A 71 4.81 -9.38 -9.20
N GLU A 72 5.97 -9.06 -8.63
CA GLU A 72 6.59 -7.74 -8.66
C GLU A 72 6.76 -7.22 -10.08
N THR A 73 7.44 -7.96 -10.96
CA THR A 73 7.62 -7.56 -12.37
C THR A 73 6.31 -7.27 -13.10
N THR A 74 5.27 -8.07 -12.87
CA THR A 74 3.96 -7.86 -13.51
C THR A 74 3.27 -6.60 -13.00
N LEU A 75 3.46 -6.26 -11.73
CA LEU A 75 2.94 -5.02 -11.19
C LEU A 75 3.75 -3.83 -11.71
N ASP A 76 5.07 -3.91 -11.70
CA ASP A 76 5.96 -2.83 -12.15
C ASP A 76 5.67 -2.47 -13.61
N ASP A 77 5.60 -3.48 -14.49
CA ASP A 77 5.23 -3.30 -15.90
C ASP A 77 3.89 -2.56 -16.02
N TYR A 78 2.87 -3.00 -15.25
CA TYR A 78 1.55 -2.38 -15.26
C TYR A 78 1.57 -0.92 -14.78
N LEU A 79 2.35 -0.61 -13.74
CA LEU A 79 2.48 0.75 -13.22
C LEU A 79 3.21 1.67 -14.20
N GLU A 80 4.15 1.14 -14.98
CA GLU A 80 4.89 1.92 -15.98
C GLU A 80 4.09 2.18 -17.28
N THR A 81 3.13 1.30 -17.62
CA THR A 81 2.42 1.37 -18.92
C THR A 81 0.95 1.74 -18.83
N ASP A 82 0.18 1.00 -18.04
CA ASP A 82 -1.29 1.01 -18.13
C ASP A 82 -1.97 1.76 -16.99
N ALA A 83 -1.31 1.88 -15.84
CA ALA A 83 -1.89 2.48 -14.65
C ALA A 83 -1.89 4.02 -14.72
N ASP A 84 -3.02 4.62 -14.32
CA ASP A 84 -3.03 6.01 -13.88
C ASP A 84 -2.54 6.06 -12.43
N ILE A 85 -1.26 6.41 -12.24
CA ILE A 85 -0.60 6.39 -10.93
C ILE A 85 -1.33 7.27 -9.92
N ASP A 86 -1.75 8.48 -10.32
CA ASP A 86 -2.38 9.40 -9.38
C ASP A 86 -3.74 8.89 -8.95
N ALA A 87 -4.56 8.41 -9.89
CA ALA A 87 -5.86 7.84 -9.57
C ALA A 87 -5.74 6.56 -8.70
N LEU A 88 -4.75 5.70 -8.98
CA LEU A 88 -4.54 4.47 -8.24
C LEU A 88 -4.01 4.71 -6.82
N ILE A 89 -3.20 5.76 -6.62
CA ILE A 89 -2.83 6.24 -5.29
C ILE A 89 -4.07 6.71 -4.52
N ASP A 90 -4.92 7.52 -5.13
CA ASP A 90 -6.13 8.03 -4.48
C ASP A 90 -7.11 6.89 -4.11
N GLU A 91 -7.27 5.90 -4.99
CA GLU A 91 -8.07 4.70 -4.72
C GLU A 91 -7.47 3.88 -3.57
N THR A 92 -6.15 3.69 -3.55
CA THR A 92 -5.45 2.97 -2.49
C THR A 92 -5.65 3.67 -1.13
N ILE A 93 -5.51 5.00 -1.09
CA ILE A 93 -5.74 5.80 0.13
C ILE A 93 -7.21 5.67 0.58
N LYS A 94 -8.16 5.75 -0.35
CA LYS A 94 -9.58 5.57 -0.04
C LYS A 94 -9.85 4.22 0.62
N GLU A 95 -9.34 3.12 0.06
CA GLU A 95 -9.50 1.78 0.64
C GLU A 95 -8.89 1.67 2.04
N LEU A 96 -7.76 2.33 2.28
CA LEU A 96 -7.14 2.41 3.61
C LEU A 96 -8.01 3.18 4.61
N THR A 97 -8.80 4.17 4.17
CA THR A 97 -9.77 4.87 5.04
C THR A 97 -11.03 4.07 5.32
N GLU A 98 -11.36 3.09 4.48
CA GLU A 98 -12.55 2.24 4.63
C GLU A 98 -12.26 0.96 5.44
N SER A 99 -11.03 0.44 5.39
CA SER A 99 -10.67 -0.78 6.12
C SER A 99 -10.67 -0.60 7.64
N ASN A 100 -11.26 -1.56 8.35
CA ASN A 100 -11.41 -1.51 9.80
C ASN A 100 -10.08 -1.37 10.56
N VAL A 101 -9.00 -1.91 10.02
CA VAL A 101 -7.70 -2.01 10.73
C VAL A 101 -6.74 -0.88 10.35
N THR A 102 -7.00 -0.16 9.26
CA THR A 102 -6.15 0.94 8.79
C THR A 102 -6.79 2.31 9.01
N LYS A 103 -8.13 2.41 8.94
CA LYS A 103 -8.87 3.70 8.98
C LYS A 103 -8.42 4.65 10.07
N GLY A 104 -8.30 4.17 11.31
CA GLY A 104 -7.97 5.02 12.46
C GLY A 104 -6.58 5.63 12.36
N LYS A 105 -5.60 4.87 11.88
CA LYS A 105 -4.23 5.36 11.68
C LYS A 105 -4.15 6.33 10.49
N VAL A 106 -4.85 6.02 9.41
CA VAL A 106 -4.84 6.82 8.17
C VAL A 106 -5.49 8.18 8.41
N THR A 107 -6.68 8.22 9.03
CA THR A 107 -7.35 9.49 9.39
C THR A 107 -6.47 10.35 10.28
N ALA A 108 -5.89 9.79 11.34
CA ALA A 108 -5.01 10.53 12.24
C ALA A 108 -3.74 11.07 11.55
N ALA A 109 -3.20 10.33 10.57
CA ALA A 109 -2.04 10.77 9.80
C ALA A 109 -2.40 11.93 8.84
N LEU A 110 -3.55 11.84 8.16
CA LEU A 110 -4.03 12.88 7.24
C LEU A 110 -4.39 14.17 7.99
N GLU A 111 -5.03 14.07 9.16
CA GLU A 111 -5.33 15.24 10.00
C GLU A 111 -4.06 15.97 10.46
N LYS A 112 -3.01 15.22 10.83
CA LYS A 112 -1.71 15.81 11.22
C LYS A 112 -1.01 16.52 10.07
N ALA A 113 -1.20 16.09 8.84
CA ALA A 113 -0.59 16.71 7.66
C ALA A 113 -1.30 18.02 7.25
N ALA A 114 -2.54 18.23 7.70
CA ALA A 114 -3.34 19.42 7.39
C ALA A 114 -3.15 20.58 8.39
N ASN A 115 -2.45 20.35 9.49
CA ASN A 115 -2.17 21.32 10.57
C ASN A 115 -0.69 21.70 10.61
#